data_AF-A0A0Q5NIX0-F1
#
_entry.id   AF-A0A0Q5NIX0-F1
#
_cell.length_a   1.000
_cell.length_b   1.000
_cell.length_c   1.000
_cell.angle_alpha   90.00
_cell.angle_beta   90.00
_cell.angle_gamma   90.00
#
_symmetry.space_group_name_H-M   'P 1'
#
loop_
_entity.id
_entity.type
_entity.pdbx_description
1 polymer ?
#
loop_
_entity_poly.entity_id
_entity_poly.type
_entity_poly.pdbx_seq_one_letter_code
_entity_poly.pdbx_strand_id
1 'polypeptide(L)'
;MSVSKGRKKANSSAFDSKLWPVHAMTVSRSASHIASTLSPQQRINALAEALADVAKDFGDDAIDGFLVAMKGWFAQRDYGAAVELVGYFQEHGRLPEIAPPSQTARRGSRGSSKNVNTPSLRAA
;
A
#
# COMPACT_ATOMS: atom_id res chain seq x y z
N MET A 1 2.42 38.96 3.52
CA MET A 1 3.14 38.35 4.66
C MET A 1 2.22 37.31 5.28
N SER A 2 2.35 36.04 4.90
CA SER A 2 1.47 34.98 5.39
C SER A 2 2.23 34.18 6.46
N VAL A 3 1.80 34.32 7.70
CA VAL A 3 2.29 33.52 8.83
C VAL A 3 1.49 32.23 8.85
N SER A 4 2.14 31.11 8.57
CA SER A 4 1.53 29.78 8.69
C SER A 4 2.39 28.89 9.58
N LYS A 5 2.14 29.07 10.88
CA LYS A 5 2.05 28.04 11.92
C LYS A 5 3.12 26.95 11.87
N GLY A 6 4.23 27.21 12.58
CA GLY A 6 5.17 26.17 12.98
C GLY A 6 4.44 25.06 13.71
N ARG A 7 4.33 23.89 13.08
CA ARG A 7 4.00 22.63 13.77
C ARG A 7 5.14 22.36 14.75
N LYS A 8 4.90 22.57 16.04
CA LYS A 8 5.77 22.07 17.11
C LYS A 8 5.85 20.56 16.95
N LYS A 9 7.03 20.07 16.58
CA LYS A 9 7.39 18.66 16.56
C LYS A 9 7.38 18.16 18.00
N ALA A 10 6.27 17.56 18.42
CA ALA A 10 6.18 16.91 19.71
C ALA A 10 7.09 15.67 19.67
N ASN A 11 8.28 15.79 20.26
CA ASN A 11 9.16 14.67 20.60
C ASN A 11 8.58 13.89 21.79
N SER A 12 7.35 13.42 21.65
CA SER A 12 6.77 12.38 22.50
C SER A 12 6.58 11.17 21.60
N SER A 13 7.70 10.64 21.12
CA SER A 13 7.72 9.42 20.32
C SER A 13 7.43 8.26 21.26
N ALA A 14 6.14 7.96 21.49
CA ALA A 14 5.69 6.76 22.20
C ALA A 14 6.35 5.49 21.64
N PHE A 15 6.78 5.55 20.38
CA PHE A 15 7.50 4.49 19.68
C PHE A 15 8.96 4.88 19.35
N ASP A 16 9.88 4.74 20.30
CA ASP A 16 11.32 4.94 20.03
C ASP A 16 12.03 3.63 19.70
N SER A 17 12.29 3.41 18.41
CA SER A 17 13.03 2.25 17.90
C SER A 17 14.53 2.28 18.22
N LYS A 18 15.11 3.42 18.63
CA LYS A 18 16.52 3.53 19.03
C LYS A 18 16.73 3.21 20.50
N LEU A 19 15.68 3.36 21.31
CA LEU A 19 15.75 3.17 22.76
C LEU A 19 15.26 1.78 23.20
N TRP A 20 14.34 1.16 22.46
CA TRP A 20 13.70 -0.10 22.87
C TRP A 20 13.94 -1.24 21.87
N PRO A 21 14.62 -2.34 22.25
CA PRO A 21 14.89 -3.47 21.37
C PRO A 21 13.64 -4.07 20.72
N VAL A 22 12.52 -4.09 21.44
CA VAL A 22 11.23 -4.59 20.92
C VAL A 22 10.75 -3.72 19.75
N HIS A 23 10.80 -2.40 19.87
CA HIS A 23 10.40 -1.49 18.80
C HIS A 23 11.30 -1.65 17.56
N ALA A 24 12.62 -1.80 17.75
CA ALA A 24 13.55 -2.06 16.67
C ALA A 24 13.22 -3.38 15.93
N MET A 25 12.90 -4.44 16.67
CA MET A 25 12.48 -5.72 16.10
C MET A 25 11.16 -5.59 15.33
N THR A 26 10.17 -4.90 15.88
CA THR A 26 8.89 -4.65 15.20
C THR A 26 9.09 -3.90 13.89
N VAL A 27 9.89 -2.83 13.89
CA VAL A 27 10.23 -2.08 12.67
C VAL A 27 10.92 -2.98 11.66
N SER A 28 11.94 -3.72 12.08
CA SER A 28 12.72 -4.58 11.18
C SER A 28 11.85 -5.67 10.56
N ARG A 29 11.00 -6.32 11.36
CA ARG A 29 10.10 -7.39 10.92
C ARG A 29 9.08 -6.87 9.90
N SER A 30 8.37 -5.79 10.24
CA SER A 30 7.35 -5.20 9.37
C SER A 30 7.97 -4.64 8.09
N ALA A 31 9.10 -3.93 8.19
CA ALA A 31 9.78 -3.37 7.03
C ALA A 31 10.33 -4.47 6.11
N SER A 32 10.90 -5.55 6.67
CA SER A 32 11.35 -6.70 5.89
C SER A 32 10.17 -7.39 5.19
N HIS A 33 9.04 -7.54 5.88
CA HIS A 33 7.83 -8.10 5.27
C HIS A 33 7.35 -7.27 4.08
N ILE A 34 7.18 -5.95 4.25
CA ILE A 34 6.79 -5.03 3.18
C ILE A 34 7.81 -5.05 2.03
N ALA A 35 9.12 -5.02 2.33
CA ALA A 35 10.17 -5.05 1.31
C ALA A 35 10.19 -6.36 0.50
N SER A 36 9.79 -7.48 1.12
CA SER A 36 9.72 -8.79 0.46
C SER A 36 8.50 -8.96 -0.46
N THR A 37 7.49 -8.10 -0.34
CA THR A 37 6.28 -8.22 -1.16
C THR A 37 6.50 -7.65 -2.57
N LEU A 38 6.23 -8.49 -3.56
CA LEU A 38 6.50 -8.20 -4.97
C LEU A 38 5.37 -7.42 -5.66
N SER A 39 4.15 -7.46 -5.11
CA SER A 39 3.01 -6.74 -5.68
C SER A 39 2.71 -5.44 -4.91
N PRO A 40 2.32 -4.36 -5.62
CA PRO A 40 1.86 -3.13 -4.99
C PRO A 40 0.70 -3.35 -3.99
N GLN A 41 -0.28 -4.20 -4.33
CA GLN A 41 -1.42 -4.50 -3.44
C GLN A 41 -0.95 -5.17 -2.14
N GLN A 42 -0.05 -6.16 -2.22
CA GLN A 42 0.46 -6.85 -1.03
C GLN A 42 1.28 -5.91 -0.15
N ARG A 43 2.03 -4.96 -0.71
CA ARG A 43 2.72 -3.92 0.08
C ARG A 43 1.74 -3.07 0.87
N ILE A 44 0.62 -2.68 0.26
CA ILE A 44 -0.41 -1.88 0.92
C ILE A 44 -1.06 -2.67 2.05
N ASN A 45 -1.41 -3.93 1.81
CA ASN A 45 -1.98 -4.80 2.83
C ASN A 45 -0.99 -5.03 3.98
N ALA A 46 0.28 -5.32 3.67
CA ALA A 46 1.33 -5.50 4.67
C ALA A 46 1.55 -4.24 5.52
N LEU A 47 1.44 -3.04 4.93
CA LEU A 47 1.48 -1.79 5.68
C LEU A 47 0.24 -1.63 6.57
N ALA A 48 -0.95 -1.97 6.08
CA ALA A 48 -2.18 -1.92 6.85
C ALA A 48 -2.11 -2.84 8.09
N GLU A 49 -1.65 -4.07 7.89
CA GLU A 49 -1.46 -5.06 8.96
C GLU A 49 -0.45 -4.57 10.00
N ALA A 50 0.70 -4.05 9.55
CA ALA A 50 1.71 -3.50 10.45
C ALA A 50 1.20 -2.31 11.28
N LEU A 51 0.38 -1.43 10.67
CA LEU A 51 -0.24 -0.32 11.38
C LEU A 51 -1.26 -0.79 12.42
N ALA A 52 -2.09 -1.78 12.08
CA ALA A 52 -3.05 -2.36 13.00
C ALA A 52 -2.37 -3.05 14.19
N ASP A 53 -1.30 -3.79 13.95
CA ASP A 53 -0.52 -4.43 15.01
C ASP A 53 0.14 -3.41 15.93
N VAL A 54 0.72 -2.33 15.38
CA VAL A 54 1.33 -1.28 16.20
C VAL A 54 0.30 -0.53 17.02
N ALA A 55 -0.85 -0.19 16.44
CA ALA A 55 -1.95 0.45 17.17
C ALA A 55 -2.47 -0.44 18.31
N LYS A 56 -2.57 -1.75 18.07
CA LYS A 56 -3.01 -2.74 19.06
C LYS A 56 -2.01 -2.93 20.20
N ASP A 57 -0.72 -3.03 19.87
CA ASP A 57 0.31 -3.40 20.86
C ASP A 57 0.90 -2.18 21.58
N PHE A 58 0.94 -1.01 20.95
CA PHE A 58 1.62 0.20 21.46
C PHE A 58 0.74 1.46 21.49
N GLY A 59 -0.47 1.43 20.94
CA GLY A 59 -1.39 2.57 20.88
C GLY A 59 -1.29 3.39 19.59
N ASP A 60 -2.33 4.18 19.30
CA ASP A 60 -2.40 5.01 18.09
C ASP A 60 -1.32 6.10 18.06
N ASP A 61 -0.86 6.57 19.22
CA ASP A 61 0.22 7.53 19.38
C ASP A 61 1.60 6.98 18.97
N ALA A 62 1.76 5.66 18.93
CA ALA A 62 2.96 4.99 18.45
C ALA A 62 3.10 5.00 16.92
N ILE A 63 2.01 5.21 16.19
CA ILE A 63 1.96 5.06 14.72
C ILE A 63 2.93 6.01 14.01
N ASP A 64 3.00 7.28 14.40
CA ASP A 64 3.87 8.26 13.72
C ASP A 64 5.36 7.93 13.91
N GLY A 65 5.75 7.56 15.14
CA GLY A 65 7.12 7.11 15.44
C GLY A 65 7.51 5.85 14.66
N PHE A 66 6.58 4.90 14.55
CA PHE A 66 6.76 3.69 13.75
C PHE A 66 6.94 4.00 12.25
N LEU A 67 6.10 4.87 11.68
CA LEU A 67 6.20 5.28 10.27
C LEU A 67 7.51 6.00 9.96
N VAL A 68 7.98 6.89 10.85
CA VAL A 68 9.27 7.55 10.73
C VAL A 68 10.42 6.52 10.73
N ALA A 69 10.38 5.55 11.64
CA ALA A 69 11.39 4.50 11.73
C ALA A 69 11.40 3.61 10.47
N MET A 70 10.24 3.21 9.97
CA MET A 70 10.13 2.45 8.72
C MET A 70 10.66 3.23 7.52
N LYS A 71 10.29 4.50 7.38
CA LYS A 71 10.79 5.35 6.29
C LYS A 71 12.31 5.44 6.29
N GLY A 72 12.91 5.57 7.47
CA GLY A 72 14.37 5.52 7.64
C GLY A 72 14.97 4.17 7.27
N TRP A 73 14.34 3.06 7.68
CA TRP A 73 14.79 1.70 7.35
C TRP A 73 14.78 1.44 5.84
N PHE A 74 13.72 1.87 5.14
CA PHE A 74 13.58 1.72 3.68
C PHE A 74 14.55 2.60 2.91
N ALA A 75 14.74 3.85 3.34
CA ALA A 75 15.67 4.79 2.71
C ALA A 75 17.12 4.29 2.79
N GLN A 76 17.52 3.67 3.91
CA GLN A 76 18.86 3.07 4.06
C GLN A 76 19.13 1.88 3.12
N ARG A 77 18.09 1.31 2.52
CA ARG A 77 18.15 0.09 1.70
C ARG A 77 17.62 0.31 0.28
N ASP A 78 17.43 1.57 -0.11
CA ASP A 78 16.94 1.98 -1.44
C ASP A 78 15.59 1.38 -1.86
N TYR A 79 14.71 1.08 -0.89
CA TYR A 79 13.34 0.63 -1.17
C TYR A 79 12.39 1.79 -1.47
N GLY A 80 12.62 2.47 -2.59
CA GLY A 80 11.90 3.71 -2.96
C GLY A 80 10.37 3.59 -2.95
N ALA A 81 9.81 2.53 -3.54
CA ALA A 81 8.36 2.34 -3.57
C ALA A 81 7.73 2.18 -2.17
N ALA A 82 8.46 1.64 -1.19
CA ALA A 82 7.99 1.54 0.19
C ALA A 82 8.10 2.89 0.92
N VAL A 83 9.15 3.67 0.62
CA VAL A 83 9.29 5.06 1.11
C VAL A 83 8.13 5.93 0.64
N GLU A 84 7.77 5.83 -0.64
CA GLU A 84 6.63 6.56 -1.22
C GLU A 84 5.31 6.15 -0.58
N LEU A 85 5.09 4.85 -0.40
CA LEU A 85 3.87 4.34 0.23
C LEU A 85 3.71 4.85 1.68
N VAL A 86 4.76 4.79 2.47
CA VAL A 86 4.76 5.34 3.85
C VAL A 86 4.55 6.85 3.83
N GLY A 87 5.20 7.55 2.91
CA GLY A 87 5.02 8.99 2.71
C GLY A 87 3.58 9.37 2.36
N TYR A 88 2.95 8.63 1.45
CA TYR A 88 1.56 8.82 1.06
C TYR A 88 0.63 8.66 2.26
N PHE A 89 0.82 7.62 3.08
CA PHE A 89 0.01 7.43 4.28
C PHE A 89 0.19 8.57 5.29
N GLN A 90 1.42 9.03 5.52
CA GLN A 90 1.69 10.18 6.40
C GLN A 90 1.05 11.48 5.91
N GLU A 91 0.96 11.68 4.59
CA GLU A 91 0.39 12.88 3.99
C GLU A 91 -1.15 12.85 3.98
N HIS A 92 -1.75 11.72 3.63
CA HIS A 92 -3.18 11.61 3.40
C HIS A 92 -3.97 10.95 4.54
N GLY A 93 -3.29 10.32 5.51
CA GLY A 93 -3.94 9.57 6.60
C GLY A 93 -4.70 8.33 6.14
N ARG A 94 -4.49 7.88 4.90
CA ARG A 94 -5.14 6.70 4.31
C ARG A 94 -4.20 6.00 3.35
N LEU A 95 -4.42 4.70 3.18
CA LEU A 95 -3.68 3.90 2.21
C LEU A 95 -4.17 4.18 0.78
N PRO A 96 -3.29 4.08 -0.23
CA PRO A 96 -3.70 4.28 -1.62
C PRO A 96 -4.63 3.15 -2.05
N GLU A 97 -5.67 3.50 -2.79
CA GLU A 97 -6.58 2.52 -3.37
C GLU A 97 -6.03 2.13 -4.75
N ILE A 98 -5.41 0.96 -4.85
CA ILE A 98 -5.07 0.41 -6.16
C ILE A 98 -6.34 -0.21 -6.70
N ALA A 99 -6.91 0.40 -7.74
CA ALA A 99 -8.00 -0.20 -8.46
C ALA A 99 -7.56 -1.62 -8.91
N PRO A 100 -8.31 -2.68 -8.59
CA PRO A 100 -7.99 -4.00 -9.10
C PRO A 100 -7.91 -3.92 -10.63
N PRO A 101 -6.96 -4.63 -11.29
CA PRO A 101 -6.92 -4.62 -12.74
C PRO A 101 -8.29 -5.03 -13.21
N SER A 102 -8.95 -4.12 -13.95
CA SER A 102 -10.23 -4.39 -14.58
C SER A 102 -10.06 -5.71 -15.30
N GLN A 103 -10.80 -6.74 -14.85
CA GLN A 103 -10.80 -8.03 -15.50
C GLN A 103 -11.22 -7.77 -16.93
N THR A 104 -10.24 -7.65 -17.83
CA THR A 104 -10.48 -7.57 -19.25
C THR A 104 -11.02 -8.94 -19.57
N ALA A 105 -12.35 -9.04 -19.64
CA ALA A 105 -13.06 -10.25 -19.97
C ALA A 105 -12.33 -10.89 -21.15
N ARG A 106 -11.70 -12.04 -20.89
CA ARG A 106 -10.92 -12.74 -21.90
C ARG A 106 -11.86 -12.98 -23.07
N ARG A 107 -11.58 -12.25 -24.14
CA ARG A 107 -12.11 -12.36 -25.48
C ARG A 107 -12.11 -13.85 -25.87
N GLY A 108 -13.24 -14.50 -25.67
CA GLY A 108 -13.52 -15.83 -26.18
C GLY A 108 -13.69 -15.74 -27.69
N SER A 109 -12.56 -15.73 -28.40
CA SER A 109 -12.51 -16.13 -29.80
C SER A 109 -12.99 -17.59 -29.87
N ARG A 110 -14.21 -17.79 -30.38
CA ARG A 110 -14.59 -19.03 -31.05
C ARG A 110 -15.18 -18.67 -32.40
N GLY A 111 -14.27 -18.41 -33.34
CA GLY A 111 -14.54 -18.69 -34.74
C GLY A 111 -14.51 -20.20 -34.97
N SER A 112 -15.63 -20.76 -35.45
CA SER A 112 -15.70 -21.89 -36.39
C SER A 112 -17.17 -21.97 -36.82
N SER A 113 -17.55 -21.35 -37.94
CA SER A 113 -17.27 -21.71 -39.33
C SER A 113 -18.24 -22.78 -39.85
N LYS A 114 -18.79 -22.46 -41.05
CA LYS A 114 -19.53 -23.30 -42.02
C LYS A 114 -21.04 -23.52 -41.78
N ASN A 115 -21.94 -23.47 -42.77
CA ASN A 115 -22.13 -22.70 -44.01
C ASN A 115 -23.57 -23.03 -44.48
N VAL A 116 -24.25 -22.07 -45.11
CA VAL A 116 -25.27 -22.19 -46.20
C VAL A 116 -26.49 -23.10 -45.99
N ASN A 117 -27.72 -22.53 -46.02
CA ASN A 117 -28.52 -22.50 -47.26
C ASN A 117 -29.75 -21.57 -47.17
N THR A 118 -29.79 -20.58 -48.07
CA THR A 118 -30.97 -19.81 -48.53
C THR A 118 -31.51 -20.50 -49.79
N PRO A 119 -32.81 -20.43 -50.14
CA PRO A 119 -33.44 -19.20 -50.65
C PRO A 119 -34.89 -18.98 -50.14
N SER A 120 -35.27 -17.75 -49.82
CA SER A 120 -35.99 -16.82 -50.72
C SER A 120 -37.16 -17.45 -51.47
N LEU A 121 -38.39 -17.01 -51.18
CA LEU A 121 -39.29 -16.48 -52.21
C LEU A 121 -40.40 -15.63 -51.58
N ARG A 122 -40.73 -14.58 -52.32
CA ARG A 122 -41.54 -13.41 -52.03
C ARG A 122 -42.87 -13.56 -52.77
N ALA A 123 -43.95 -13.11 -52.13
CA ALA A 123 -45.22 -12.60 -52.66
C ALA A 123 -45.89 -13.25 -53.89
N ALA A 124 -47.18 -13.56 -53.73
CA ALA A 124 -48.26 -13.03 -54.55
C ALA A 124 -49.51 -12.90 -53.68
#